data_AF-W4VCB7-F1
#
_entry.id   AF-W4VCB7-F1
#
_cell.length_a   1.000
_cell.length_b   1.000
_cell.length_c   1.000
_cell.angle_alpha   90.00
_cell.angle_beta   90.00
_cell.angle_gamma   90.00
#
_symmetry.space_group_name_H-M   'P 1'
#
loop_
_entity.id
_entity.type
_entity.pdbx_description
1 polymer ?
#
loop_
_entity_poly.entity_id
_entity_poly.type
_entity_poly.pdbx_seq_one_letter_code
_entity_poly.pdbx_strand_id
1 'polypeptide(L)'
;MNIIHERTQIKIEFLKDVCYRIYFTHTDKEIYERLKELLNDHSTVYTISMGLSENLANYTFVGEFDGHEVDGNKEVVEFSSVIPLDILKKGDVEYEDNREYFTETIPMEMDAGRNVKEYREVLFERNSYKIRAKTDSYIRIEGIDENILII
;
A
#
# COMPACT_ATOMS: atom_id res chain seq x y z
N MET A 1 8.43 -7.42 -49.53
CA MET A 1 7.84 -6.38 -48.68
C MET A 1 6.77 -7.04 -47.83
N ASN A 2 6.97 -7.14 -46.52
CA ASN A 2 5.93 -7.65 -45.63
C ASN A 2 4.99 -6.49 -45.32
N ILE A 3 3.79 -6.54 -45.91
CA ILE A 3 2.72 -5.58 -45.65
C ILE A 3 1.96 -6.12 -44.44
N ILE A 4 1.94 -5.35 -43.35
CA ILE A 4 1.19 -5.73 -42.14
C ILE A 4 -0.27 -5.35 -42.37
N HIS A 5 -1.17 -6.35 -42.40
CA HIS A 5 -2.57 -6.19 -42.80
C HIS A 5 -3.53 -5.79 -41.67
N GLU A 6 -3.14 -6.00 -40.40
CA GLU A 6 -3.97 -5.69 -39.24
C GLU A 6 -3.13 -4.95 -38.18
N ARG A 7 -3.61 -3.79 -37.75
CA ARG A 7 -3.01 -2.99 -36.68
C ARG A 7 -4.09 -2.69 -35.66
N THR A 8 -4.18 -3.51 -34.61
CA THR A 8 -5.08 -3.24 -33.49
C THR A 8 -4.50 -2.11 -32.66
N GLN A 9 -5.11 -0.93 -32.73
CA GLN A 9 -4.76 0.18 -31.86
C GLN A 9 -5.39 -0.06 -30.50
N ILE A 10 -4.60 -0.59 -29.57
CA ILE A 10 -5.04 -0.82 -28.18
C ILE A 10 -4.94 0.52 -27.44
N LYS A 11 -6.06 0.99 -26.89
CA LYS A 11 -6.06 2.09 -25.92
C LYS A 11 -5.58 1.52 -24.59
N ILE A 12 -4.53 2.10 -24.02
CA ILE A 12 -4.00 1.71 -22.71
C ILE A 12 -3.94 2.97 -21.86
N GLU A 13 -4.35 2.84 -20.61
CA GLU A 13 -4.23 3.87 -19.58
C GLU A 13 -3.11 3.47 -18.63
N PHE A 14 -2.24 4.41 -18.31
CA PHE A 14 -1.14 4.22 -17.38
C PHE A 14 -1.24 5.21 -16.24
N LEU A 15 -0.83 4.76 -15.06
CA LEU A 15 -0.53 5.66 -13.96
C LEU A 15 0.74 6.46 -14.28
N LYS A 16 0.76 7.74 -13.91
CA LYS A 16 1.87 8.66 -14.18
C LYS A 16 2.51 9.11 -12.87
N ASP A 17 3.85 9.05 -12.82
CA ASP A 17 4.67 9.53 -11.70
C ASP A 17 4.24 8.99 -10.32
N VAL A 18 3.83 7.72 -10.27
CA VAL A 18 3.34 7.10 -9.04
C VAL A 18 4.45 6.66 -8.10
N CYS A 19 4.17 6.78 -6.80
CA CYS A 19 5.03 6.34 -5.71
C CYS A 19 4.17 5.66 -4.65
N TYR A 20 4.69 4.58 -4.06
CA TYR A 20 3.99 3.81 -3.04
C TYR A 20 4.90 3.64 -1.82
N ARG A 21 4.29 3.72 -0.63
CA ARG A 21 4.92 3.31 0.62
C ARG A 21 4.51 1.88 0.91
N ILE A 22 5.49 0.99 1.07
CA ILE A 22 5.28 -0.41 1.41
C ILE A 22 5.84 -0.63 2.81
N TYR A 23 5.01 -1.12 3.71
CA TYR A 23 5.41 -1.62 5.02
C TYR A 23 5.47 -3.13 4.94
N PHE A 24 6.53 -3.72 5.49
CA PHE A 24 6.75 -5.16 5.41
C PHE A 24 7.21 -5.71 6.76
N THR A 25 6.62 -6.83 7.14
CA THR A 25 7.06 -7.66 8.26
C THR A 25 6.81 -9.12 7.92
N HIS A 26 7.59 -10.02 8.49
CA HIS A 26 7.45 -11.45 8.26
C HIS A 26 7.93 -12.24 9.49
N THR A 27 7.22 -13.32 9.83
CA THR A 27 7.54 -14.16 10.99
C THR A 27 8.72 -15.10 10.73
N ASP A 28 8.90 -15.52 9.48
CA ASP A 28 10.10 -16.24 9.03
C ASP A 28 11.29 -15.28 8.95
N LYS A 29 12.27 -15.53 9.83
CA LYS A 29 13.49 -14.73 9.94
C LYS A 29 14.37 -14.83 8.69
N GLU A 30 14.42 -15.97 8.01
CA GLU A 30 15.24 -16.13 6.81
C GLU A 30 14.73 -15.21 5.68
N ILE A 31 13.41 -15.18 5.48
CA ILE A 31 12.77 -14.29 4.50
C ILE A 31 13.01 -12.82 4.86
N TYR A 32 12.81 -12.47 6.14
CA TYR A 32 12.96 -11.10 6.62
C TYR A 32 14.40 -10.57 6.43
N GLU A 33 15.39 -11.29 6.94
CA GLU A 33 16.80 -10.88 6.85
C GLU A 33 17.27 -10.86 5.39
N ARG A 34 16.85 -11.83 4.58
CA ARG A 34 17.23 -11.86 3.16
C ARG A 34 16.69 -10.64 2.40
N LEU A 35 15.43 -10.26 2.64
CA LEU A 35 14.87 -9.06 2.02
C LEU A 35 15.60 -7.80 2.51
N LYS A 36 15.88 -7.71 3.81
CA LYS A 36 16.60 -6.59 4.42
C LYS A 36 18.00 -6.39 3.82
N GLU A 37 18.76 -7.46 3.61
CA GLU A 37 20.06 -7.39 2.91
C GLU A 37 19.90 -6.80 1.51
N LEU A 38 18.97 -7.34 0.72
CA LEU A 38 18.75 -6.90 -0.66
C LEU A 38 18.36 -5.41 -0.73
N LEU A 39 17.48 -4.96 0.18
CA LEU A 39 17.03 -3.57 0.27
C LEU A 39 18.17 -2.61 0.65
N ASN A 40 19.00 -2.99 1.63
CA ASN A 40 20.15 -2.19 2.05
C ASN A 40 21.20 -2.05 0.93
N ASP A 41 21.45 -3.14 0.21
CA ASP A 41 22.42 -3.16 -0.89
C ASP A 41 21.87 -2.55 -2.19
N HIS A 42 20.61 -2.08 -2.17
CA HIS A 42 19.87 -1.62 -3.34
C HIS A 42 19.95 -2.61 -4.51
N SER A 43 19.81 -3.90 -4.20
CA SER A 43 19.95 -5.01 -5.13
C SER A 43 18.63 -5.75 -5.32
N THR A 44 18.45 -6.37 -6.49
CA THR A 44 17.24 -7.15 -6.79
C THR A 44 17.60 -8.44 -7.52
N VAL A 45 16.83 -9.49 -7.28
CA VAL A 45 16.96 -10.75 -8.04
C VAL A 45 16.42 -10.58 -9.45
N TYR A 46 15.32 -9.84 -9.59
CA TYR A 46 14.69 -9.48 -10.85
C TYR A 46 14.41 -7.97 -10.89
N THR A 47 14.32 -7.40 -12.09
CA THR A 47 13.95 -6.00 -12.26
C THR A 47 12.54 -5.76 -11.72
N ILE A 48 12.39 -4.73 -10.89
CA ILE A 48 11.10 -4.36 -10.32
C ILE A 48 10.24 -3.68 -11.38
N SER A 49 8.95 -4.01 -11.39
CA SER A 49 7.98 -3.38 -12.27
C SER A 49 6.63 -3.19 -11.56
N MET A 50 5.88 -2.17 -11.99
CA MET A 50 4.56 -1.82 -11.46
C MET A 50 3.47 -2.49 -12.29
N GLY A 51 3.23 -3.76 -11.99
CA GLY A 51 2.20 -4.58 -12.63
C GLY A 51 2.64 -5.20 -13.96
N LEU A 52 2.90 -4.37 -14.97
CA LEU A 52 3.39 -4.80 -16.29
C LEU A 52 4.91 -4.66 -16.37
N SER A 53 5.58 -5.57 -17.10
CA SER A 53 7.05 -5.57 -17.25
C SER A 53 7.62 -4.29 -17.87
N GLU A 54 6.81 -3.56 -18.62
CA GLU A 54 7.11 -2.31 -19.29
C GLU A 54 7.12 -1.12 -18.32
N ASN A 55 6.46 -1.27 -17.15
CA ASN A 55 6.39 -0.26 -16.10
C ASN A 55 7.54 -0.44 -15.12
N LEU A 56 8.77 -0.30 -15.59
CA LEU A 56 9.97 -0.42 -14.75
C LEU A 56 9.89 0.54 -13.55
N ALA A 57 10.29 0.05 -12.37
CA ALA A 57 10.30 0.84 -11.15
C ALA A 57 11.64 0.80 -10.44
N ASN A 58 11.87 1.84 -9.66
CA ASN A 58 12.93 1.92 -8.69
C ASN A 58 12.35 1.97 -7.28
N TYR A 59 13.18 1.75 -6.25
CA TYR A 59 12.77 1.83 -4.86
C TYR A 59 13.77 2.61 -4.02
N THR A 60 13.34 3.02 -2.83
CA THR A 60 14.21 3.59 -1.82
C THR A 60 13.92 2.89 -0.51
N PHE A 61 14.95 2.28 0.08
CA PHE A 61 14.83 1.70 1.41
C PHE A 61 14.83 2.83 2.44
N VAL A 62 13.71 3.02 3.13
CA VAL A 62 13.55 4.08 4.13
C VAL A 62 14.27 3.73 5.43
N GLY A 63 14.22 2.46 5.81
CA GLY A 63 14.83 1.96 7.04
C GLY A 63 14.04 0.80 7.63
N GLU A 64 14.57 0.31 8.74
CA GLU A 64 13.92 -0.64 9.63
C GLU A 64 13.48 0.13 10.88
N PHE A 65 12.25 -0.09 11.30
CA PHE A 65 11.64 0.61 12.43
C PHE A 65 10.86 -0.36 13.29
N ASP A 66 10.84 -0.10 14.60
CA ASP A 66 10.00 -0.83 15.53
C ASP A 66 8.55 -0.36 15.38
N GLY A 67 7.65 -1.30 15.16
CA GLY A 67 6.20 -1.09 15.20
C GLY A 67 5.63 -1.68 16.48
N HIS A 68 4.75 -0.95 17.16
CA HIS A 68 4.01 -1.49 18.30
C HIS A 68 2.51 -1.37 18.07
N GLU A 69 1.78 -2.39 18.53
CA GLU A 69 0.32 -2.39 18.52
C GLU A 69 -0.19 -1.39 19.56
N VAL A 70 -1.17 -0.60 19.13
CA VAL A 70 -1.97 0.26 19.98
C VAL A 70 -3.38 -0.32 19.97
N ASP A 71 -3.91 -0.64 21.14
CA ASP A 71 -5.24 -1.24 21.32
C ASP A 71 -6.16 -0.34 22.16
N GLY A 72 -7.48 -0.44 21.91
CA GLY A 72 -8.50 0.29 22.64
C GLY A 72 -8.44 1.80 22.46
N ASN A 73 -7.89 2.28 21.34
CA ASN A 73 -7.80 3.70 21.03
C ASN A 73 -9.20 4.31 20.84
N LYS A 74 -9.39 5.49 21.41
CA LYS A 74 -10.65 6.26 21.34
C LYS A 74 -10.45 7.66 20.76
N GLU A 75 -9.22 8.02 20.47
CA GLU A 75 -8.87 9.35 19.96
C GLU A 75 -8.73 9.32 18.44
N VAL A 76 -8.90 10.48 17.83
CA VAL A 76 -8.61 10.66 16.41
C VAL A 76 -7.10 10.79 16.23
N VAL A 77 -6.55 10.00 15.32
CA VAL A 77 -5.14 10.02 14.93
C VAL A 77 -5.01 10.08 13.41
N GLU A 78 -3.81 10.43 12.93
CA GLU A 78 -3.51 10.49 11.50
C GLU A 78 -2.91 9.18 11.01
N PHE A 79 -3.55 8.55 10.03
CA PHE A 79 -3.13 7.31 9.40
C PHE A 79 -2.36 7.56 8.10
N SER A 80 -1.20 6.92 7.96
CA SER A 80 -0.35 6.96 6.75
C SER A 80 -0.61 5.80 5.79
N SER A 81 -1.59 4.95 6.11
CA SER A 81 -2.09 3.86 5.28
C SER A 81 -3.54 4.11 4.87
N VAL A 82 -4.03 3.30 3.94
CA VAL A 82 -5.48 3.16 3.72
C VAL A 82 -6.15 2.58 4.97
N ILE A 83 -7.45 2.81 5.12
CA ILE A 83 -8.23 2.33 6.27
C ILE A 83 -9.36 1.43 5.76
N PRO A 84 -9.46 0.16 6.20
CA PRO A 84 -10.61 -0.68 5.89
C PRO A 84 -11.92 -0.07 6.38
N LEU A 85 -12.97 -0.11 5.55
CA LEU A 85 -14.25 0.48 5.93
C LEU A 85 -15.01 -0.35 6.97
N ASP A 86 -14.79 -1.66 7.00
CA ASP A 86 -15.47 -2.59 7.90
C ASP A 86 -15.10 -2.39 9.38
N ILE A 87 -13.95 -1.77 9.66
CA ILE A 87 -13.55 -1.40 11.02
C ILE A 87 -14.03 0.00 11.44
N LEU A 88 -14.51 0.81 10.49
CA LEU A 88 -14.96 2.18 10.74
C LEU A 88 -16.45 2.25 11.07
N LYS A 89 -16.81 3.13 12.00
CA LYS A 89 -18.21 3.48 12.31
C LYS A 89 -18.53 4.90 11.84
N LYS A 90 -19.82 5.21 11.79
CA LYS A 90 -20.28 6.55 11.44
C LYS A 90 -19.71 7.57 12.44
N GLY A 91 -18.99 8.56 11.91
CA GLY A 91 -18.35 9.61 12.69
C GLY A 91 -16.92 9.29 13.16
N ASP A 92 -16.35 8.16 12.75
CA ASP A 92 -14.97 7.81 13.08
C ASP A 92 -13.94 8.51 12.19
N VAL A 93 -14.34 9.03 11.03
CA VAL A 93 -13.46 9.76 10.10
C VAL A 93 -13.75 11.25 10.17
N GLU A 94 -12.69 12.04 10.33
CA GLU A 94 -12.75 13.50 10.23
C GLU A 94 -12.40 13.92 8.81
N TYR A 95 -13.42 14.29 8.04
CA TYR A 95 -13.26 14.80 6.68
C TYR A 95 -12.87 16.27 6.70
N GLU A 96 -11.83 16.61 5.95
CA GLU A 96 -11.34 17.98 5.79
C GLU A 96 -11.75 18.55 4.42
N ASP A 97 -12.23 19.80 4.40
CA ASP A 97 -12.82 20.45 3.21
C ASP A 97 -11.86 20.52 2.00
N ASN A 98 -10.56 20.51 2.24
CA ASN A 98 -9.51 20.62 1.21
C ASN A 98 -8.89 19.27 0.82
N ARG A 99 -9.53 18.15 1.16
CA ARG A 99 -9.05 16.79 0.86
C ARG A 99 -10.08 16.00 0.06
N GLU A 100 -9.62 15.05 -0.73
CA GLU A 100 -10.47 14.22 -1.56
C GLU A 100 -10.42 12.76 -1.11
N TYR A 101 -11.53 12.27 -0.56
CA TYR A 101 -11.63 10.93 0.00
C TYR A 101 -12.39 10.00 -0.93
N PHE A 102 -11.84 8.81 -1.17
CA PHE A 102 -12.40 7.80 -2.04
C PHE A 102 -12.43 6.45 -1.34
N THR A 103 -13.35 5.61 -1.76
CA THR A 103 -13.36 4.20 -1.40
C THR A 103 -13.05 3.38 -2.63
N GLU A 104 -12.34 2.27 -2.45
CA GLU A 104 -12.12 1.30 -3.53
C GLU A 104 -12.06 -0.11 -2.96
N THR A 105 -12.51 -1.08 -3.74
CA THR A 105 -12.43 -2.50 -3.39
C THR A 105 -11.11 -3.07 -3.90
N ILE A 106 -10.25 -3.52 -2.98
CA ILE A 106 -8.92 -4.05 -3.29
C ILE A 106 -8.81 -5.54 -2.90
N PRO A 107 -7.99 -6.33 -3.62
CA PRO A 107 -7.71 -7.70 -3.22
C PRO A 107 -6.78 -7.72 -2.00
N MET A 108 -7.19 -8.45 -0.96
CA MET A 108 -6.47 -8.55 0.32
C MET A 108 -5.58 -9.80 0.39
N GLU A 109 -6.13 -10.93 -0.02
CA GLU A 109 -5.40 -12.20 -0.05
C GLU A 109 -5.54 -12.86 -1.42
N MET A 110 -4.44 -13.40 -1.93
CA MET A 110 -4.41 -14.20 -3.14
C MET A 110 -3.71 -15.54 -2.90
N ASP A 111 -4.10 -16.57 -3.64
CA ASP A 111 -3.35 -17.82 -3.70
C ASP A 111 -2.13 -17.73 -4.65
N ALA A 112 -1.33 -18.81 -4.71
CA ALA A 112 -0.18 -18.91 -5.61
C ALA A 112 -0.54 -18.83 -7.11
N GLY A 113 -1.80 -19.07 -7.46
CA GLY A 113 -2.35 -18.93 -8.81
C GLY A 113 -2.86 -17.51 -9.12
N ARG A 114 -2.70 -16.56 -8.19
CA ARG A 114 -3.25 -15.19 -8.25
C ARG A 114 -4.78 -15.14 -8.26
N ASN A 115 -5.45 -16.17 -7.73
CA ASN A 115 -6.88 -16.09 -7.48
C ASN A 115 -7.11 -15.33 -6.17
N VAL A 116 -7.96 -14.30 -6.22
CA VAL A 116 -8.30 -13.51 -5.04
C VAL A 116 -9.21 -14.32 -4.12
N LYS A 117 -8.81 -14.46 -2.86
CA LYS A 117 -9.58 -15.14 -1.81
C LYS A 117 -10.46 -14.17 -1.03
N GLU A 118 -9.98 -12.95 -0.82
CA GLU A 118 -10.68 -11.91 -0.06
C GLU A 118 -10.52 -10.56 -0.76
N TYR A 119 -11.63 -9.84 -0.85
CA TYR A 119 -11.66 -8.42 -1.22
C TYR A 119 -12.10 -7.61 -0.02
N ARG A 120 -11.55 -6.41 0.13
CA ARG A 120 -11.99 -5.47 1.15
C ARG A 120 -12.12 -4.07 0.57
N GLU A 121 -13.14 -3.35 1.03
CA GLU A 121 -13.33 -1.94 0.69
C GLU A 121 -12.49 -1.09 1.64
N VAL A 122 -11.66 -0.22 1.08
CA VAL A 122 -10.76 0.66 1.84
C VAL A 122 -11.05 2.12 1.52
N LEU A 123 -10.90 2.96 2.53
CA LEU A 123 -10.87 4.41 2.44
C LEU A 123 -9.44 4.90 2.22
N PHE A 124 -9.26 5.82 1.29
CA PHE A 124 -8.00 6.51 1.05
C PHE A 124 -8.22 7.98 0.67
N GLU A 125 -7.19 8.81 0.86
CA GLU A 125 -7.17 10.18 0.35
C GLU A 125 -6.37 10.21 -0.97
N ARG A 126 -6.98 10.78 -2.01
CA ARG A 126 -6.50 10.68 -3.40
C ARG A 126 -5.13 11.30 -3.63
N ASN A 127 -4.77 12.31 -2.85
CA ASN A 127 -3.50 13.02 -2.92
C ASN A 127 -2.46 12.46 -1.93
N SER A 128 -2.74 11.28 -1.34
CA SER A 128 -1.87 10.59 -0.38
C SER A 128 -1.65 11.34 0.93
N TYR A 129 -2.56 12.24 1.30
CA TYR A 129 -2.53 12.85 2.63
C TYR A 129 -2.97 11.84 3.71
N LYS A 130 -2.43 12.00 4.93
CA LYS A 130 -2.79 11.13 6.07
C LYS A 130 -4.27 11.22 6.40
N ILE A 131 -4.94 10.13 6.75
CA ILE A 131 -6.38 10.16 7.05
C ILE A 131 -6.59 10.34 8.54
N ARG A 132 -7.35 11.36 8.94
CA ARG A 132 -7.75 11.55 10.34
C ARG A 132 -8.93 10.64 10.66
N ALA A 133 -8.68 9.63 11.49
CA ALA A 133 -9.72 8.72 11.91
C ALA A 133 -9.50 8.17 13.32
N LYS A 134 -10.56 7.59 13.88
CA LYS A 134 -10.54 6.82 15.11
C LYS A 134 -10.73 5.34 14.77
N THR A 135 -9.71 4.52 15.00
CA THR A 135 -9.80 3.05 14.98
C THR A 135 -9.52 2.49 16.37
N ASP A 136 -10.04 1.31 16.66
CA ASP A 136 -9.85 0.63 17.95
C ASP A 136 -8.40 0.17 18.13
N SER A 137 -7.81 -0.38 17.07
CA SER A 137 -6.40 -0.77 17.05
C SER A 137 -5.69 -0.31 15.78
N TYR A 138 -4.36 -0.18 15.88
CA TYR A 138 -3.45 0.12 14.78
C TYR A 138 -1.99 -0.14 15.18
N ILE A 139 -1.07 -0.02 14.24
CA ILE A 139 0.37 -0.08 14.51
C ILE A 139 0.97 1.32 14.45
N ARG A 140 1.67 1.68 15.52
CA ARG A 140 2.47 2.90 15.61
C ARG A 140 3.92 2.57 15.25
N ILE A 141 4.46 3.27 14.26
CA ILE A 141 5.86 3.11 13.84
C ILE A 141 6.72 4.17 14.53
N GLU A 142 7.65 3.69 15.35
CA GLU A 142 8.60 4.54 16.06
C GLU A 142 9.63 5.16 15.11
N GLY A 143 10.07 6.38 15.44
CA GLY A 143 11.11 7.09 14.69
C GLY A 143 10.66 7.82 13.41
N ILE A 144 9.49 7.51 12.85
CA ILE A 144 8.95 8.20 11.65
C ILE A 144 7.54 8.79 11.81
N ASP A 145 6.94 8.68 13.00
CA ASP A 145 5.63 9.31 13.32
C ASP A 145 4.51 8.89 12.36
N GLU A 146 4.44 7.60 12.06
CA GLU A 146 3.42 7.00 11.19
C GLU A 146 2.53 6.04 11.98
N ASN A 147 1.21 6.22 11.86
CA ASN A 147 0.22 5.23 12.29
C ASN A 147 -0.29 4.50 11.06
N ILE A 148 -0.32 3.17 11.09
CA ILE A 148 -0.74 2.36 9.95
C ILE A 148 -1.68 1.25 10.39
N LEU A 149 -2.46 0.77 9.43
CA LEU A 149 -3.20 -0.47 9.51
C LEU A 149 -2.56 -1.45 8.54
N ILE A 150 -2.16 -2.61 9.05
CA ILE A 150 -1.83 -3.74 8.18
C ILE A 150 -3.17 -4.34 7.79
N ILE A 151 -3.44 -4.26 6.49
CA ILE A 151 -4.72 -4.64 5.90
C ILE A 151 -4.68 -6.09 5.44
#